data_AF-A0A949J7C0-F1
#
_entry.id   AF-A0A949J7C0-F1
#
_cell.length_a   1.000
_cell.length_b   1.000
_cell.length_c   1.000
_cell.angle_alpha   90.00
_cell.angle_beta   90.00
_cell.angle_gamma   90.00
#
_symmetry.space_group_name_H-M   'P 1'
#
loop_
_entity.id
_entity.type
_entity.pdbx_description
1 polymer ?
#
loop_
_entity_poly.entity_id
_entity_poly.type
_entity_poly.pdbx_seq_one_letter_code
_entity_poly.pdbx_strand_id
1 'polypeptide(L)'
;MDNIYEYVRHPRAAELRQSRPVKTNDVRRVNHRNPLVRFNARFGLKITLVVGTMWAAYAFSVLALFALPSAIKQGTYYVIVWLSSSFLQLVLLPIIIVGQNIQAAAADKRAEDTYKDAEAVLKEAEEIQQHLLAQDQVISDIVARLERLVGPTPA
;
A
#
# COMPACT_ATOMS: atom_id res chain seq x y z
N MET A 1 -34.60 -22.81 22.63
CA MET A 1 -33.84 -21.63 23.08
C MET A 1 -33.77 -20.68 21.92
N ASP A 2 -34.33 -19.48 22.09
CA ASP A 2 -34.32 -18.45 21.04
C ASP A 2 -32.89 -18.02 20.76
N ASN A 3 -32.60 -17.70 19.50
CA ASN A 3 -31.27 -17.31 19.05
C ASN A 3 -30.89 -15.97 19.71
N ILE A 4 -30.00 -16.01 20.70
CA ILE A 4 -29.65 -14.85 21.54
C ILE A 4 -28.80 -13.84 20.76
N TYR A 5 -28.25 -14.24 19.60
CA TYR A 5 -27.41 -13.40 18.77
C TYR A 5 -27.55 -13.76 17.27
N GLU A 6 -27.87 -12.76 16.45
CA GLU A 6 -27.90 -12.89 14.99
C GLU A 6 -26.65 -12.23 14.39
N TYR A 7 -25.77 -13.03 13.80
CA TYR A 7 -24.56 -12.53 13.17
C TYR A 7 -24.90 -11.82 11.85
N VAL A 8 -24.61 -10.52 11.79
CA VAL A 8 -24.67 -9.73 10.55
C VAL A 8 -23.25 -9.51 10.03
N ARG A 9 -22.93 -10.14 8.91
CA ARG A 9 -21.61 -10.02 8.30
C ARG A 9 -21.35 -8.58 7.82
N HIS A 10 -20.20 -8.02 8.19
CA HIS A 10 -19.83 -6.68 7.75
C HIS A 10 -19.60 -6.64 6.22
N PRO A 11 -20.14 -5.66 5.46
CA PRO A 11 -20.05 -5.61 4.00
C PRO A 11 -18.63 -5.68 3.45
N ARG A 12 -17.67 -4.99 4.11
CA ARG A 12 -16.25 -5.04 3.72
C ARG A 12 -15.62 -6.43 3.79
N ALA A 13 -16.14 -7.36 4.60
CA ALA A 13 -15.62 -8.73 4.64
C ALA A 13 -15.85 -9.47 3.31
N ALA A 14 -16.97 -9.18 2.63
CA ALA A 14 -17.24 -9.69 1.29
C ALA A 14 -16.41 -8.98 0.22
N GLU A 15 -16.23 -7.66 0.36
CA GLU A 15 -15.40 -6.87 -0.56
C GLU A 15 -13.91 -7.25 -0.50
N LEU A 16 -13.38 -7.56 0.69
CA LEU A 16 -12.01 -8.03 0.87
C LEU A 16 -11.77 -9.31 0.08
N ARG A 17 -12.70 -10.28 0.07
CA ARG A 17 -12.57 -11.51 -0.73
C ARG A 17 -12.46 -11.25 -2.24
N GLN A 18 -12.94 -10.10 -2.73
CA GLN A 18 -12.99 -9.78 -4.16
C GLN A 18 -11.93 -8.75 -4.58
N SER A 19 -11.40 -7.96 -3.64
CA SER A 19 -10.52 -6.84 -3.93
C SER A 19 -9.06 -7.17 -3.59
N ARG A 20 -8.14 -6.56 -4.32
CA ARG A 20 -6.70 -6.65 -4.06
C ARG A 20 -6.24 -5.33 -3.46
N PRO A 21 -5.17 -5.31 -2.64
CA PRO A 21 -4.60 -4.06 -2.19
C PRO A 21 -4.18 -3.22 -3.40
N VAL A 22 -4.68 -1.99 -3.46
CA VAL A 22 -4.38 -1.04 -4.54
C VAL A 22 -2.90 -0.67 -4.47
N LYS A 23 -2.18 -0.78 -5.59
CA LYS A 23 -0.77 -0.40 -5.69
C LYS A 23 -0.63 1.00 -6.29
N THR A 24 0.50 1.65 -6.04
CA THR A 24 0.80 2.97 -6.60
C THR A 24 0.70 2.98 -8.14
N ASN A 25 1.03 1.87 -8.79
CA ASN A 25 0.91 1.73 -10.25
C ASN A 25 -0.55 1.71 -10.75
N ASP A 26 -1.51 1.28 -9.92
CA ASP A 26 -2.93 1.21 -10.30
C ASP A 26 -3.58 2.60 -10.33
N VAL A 27 -3.06 3.53 -9.53
CA VAL A 27 -3.60 4.89 -9.36
C VAL A 27 -3.09 5.87 -10.44
N ARG A 28 -2.07 5.50 -11.23
CA ARG A 28 -1.37 6.37 -12.19
C ARG A 28 -2.15 6.80 -13.44
N ARG A 29 -3.50 6.67 -13.45
CA ARG A 29 -4.41 7.11 -14.55
C ARG A 29 -4.07 6.55 -15.94
N VAL A 30 -3.35 5.43 -16.02
CA VAL A 30 -2.96 4.78 -17.29
C VAL A 30 -4.18 4.23 -18.04
N ASN A 31 -5.29 4.00 -17.33
CA ASN A 31 -6.57 3.53 -17.84
C ASN A 31 -7.62 4.65 -17.81
N HIS A 32 -7.39 5.72 -18.58
CA HIS A 32 -8.35 6.83 -18.73
C HIS A 32 -9.19 6.70 -20.00
N ARG A 33 -10.43 7.23 -20.03
CA ARG A 33 -11.31 7.11 -21.21
C ARG A 33 -10.76 7.82 -22.45
N ASN A 34 -10.03 8.93 -22.26
CA ASN A 34 -9.44 9.70 -23.35
C ASN A 34 -8.09 9.10 -23.79
N PRO A 35 -7.92 8.74 -25.09
CA PRO A 35 -6.69 8.14 -25.61
C PRO A 35 -5.46 9.06 -25.47
N LEU A 36 -5.62 10.38 -25.59
CA LEU A 36 -4.51 11.33 -25.45
C LEU A 36 -3.97 11.37 -24.01
N VAL A 37 -4.85 11.31 -23.03
CA VAL A 37 -4.47 11.27 -21.61
C VAL A 37 -3.70 9.98 -21.29
N ARG A 38 -4.12 8.84 -21.86
CA ARG A 38 -3.40 7.57 -21.71
C ARG A 38 -2.00 7.62 -22.33
N PHE A 39 -1.88 8.22 -23.51
CA PHE A 39 -0.59 8.39 -24.17
C PHE A 39 0.35 9.26 -23.32
N ASN A 40 -0.12 10.45 -22.90
CA ASN A 40 0.66 11.36 -22.07
C ASN A 40 1.07 10.72 -20.74
N ALA A 41 0.16 9.97 -20.10
CA ALA A 41 0.46 9.25 -18.87
C ALA A 41 1.57 8.21 -19.06
N ARG A 42 1.52 7.42 -20.15
CA ARG A 42 2.55 6.41 -20.46
C ARG A 42 3.90 7.05 -20.80
N PHE A 43 3.88 8.11 -21.60
CA PHE A 43 5.08 8.83 -21.99
C PHE A 43 5.74 9.52 -20.79
N GLY A 44 4.96 10.25 -20.00
CA GLY A 44 5.43 10.89 -18.77
C GLY A 44 5.96 9.86 -17.77
N LEU A 45 5.30 8.72 -17.61
CA LEU A 45 5.80 7.63 -16.79
C LEU A 45 7.15 7.11 -17.29
N LYS A 46 7.31 6.91 -18.60
CA LYS A 46 8.57 6.43 -19.17
C LYS A 46 9.71 7.40 -18.89
N ILE A 47 9.49 8.71 -19.07
CA ILE A 47 10.51 9.73 -18.78
C ILE A 47 10.84 9.75 -17.29
N THR A 48 9.83 9.80 -16.43
CA THR A 48 10.04 9.88 -14.97
C THR A 48 10.71 8.63 -14.41
N LEU A 49 10.46 7.45 -14.98
CA LEU A 49 11.18 6.23 -14.61
C LEU A 49 12.65 6.27 -15.05
N VAL A 50 12.96 6.81 -16.23
CA VAL A 50 14.34 6.93 -16.71
C VAL A 50 15.12 7.96 -15.89
N VAL A 51 14.55 9.15 -15.69
CA VAL A 51 15.15 10.24 -14.90
C VAL A 51 15.19 9.88 -13.41
N GLY A 52 14.24 9.07 -12.94
CA GLY A 52 14.18 8.56 -11.57
C GLY A 52 15.08 7.37 -11.28
N THR A 53 16.23 7.27 -11.95
CA THR A 53 17.27 6.26 -11.68
C THR A 53 18.51 6.89 -11.04
N MET A 54 19.24 6.12 -10.24
CA MET A 54 20.54 6.57 -9.72
C MET A 54 21.55 6.87 -10.85
N TRP A 55 21.46 6.15 -11.96
CA TRP A 55 22.25 6.41 -13.16
C TRP A 55 22.04 7.81 -13.72
N ALA A 56 20.80 8.30 -13.75
CA ALA A 56 20.51 9.67 -14.18
C ALA A 56 21.15 10.71 -13.24
N ALA A 57 21.13 10.47 -11.92
CA ALA A 57 21.81 11.34 -10.96
C ALA A 57 23.32 11.40 -11.21
N TYR A 58 23.97 10.27 -11.49
CA TYR A 58 25.39 10.22 -11.84
C TYR A 58 25.68 10.92 -13.17
N ALA A 59 24.87 10.68 -14.20
CA ALA A 59 25.02 11.33 -15.50
C ALA A 59 24.89 12.87 -15.41
N PHE A 60 23.89 13.36 -14.66
CA PHE A 60 23.71 14.78 -14.42
C PHE A 60 24.81 15.38 -13.55
N SER A 61 25.34 14.64 -12.58
CA SER A 61 26.50 15.08 -11.79
C SER A 61 27.71 15.29 -12.69
N VAL A 62 27.99 14.34 -13.59
CA VAL A 62 29.08 14.46 -14.58
C VAL A 62 28.82 15.65 -15.51
N LEU A 63 27.60 15.81 -16.01
CA LEU A 63 27.23 16.94 -16.88
C LEU A 63 27.44 18.29 -16.18
N ALA A 64 27.02 18.42 -14.93
CA ALA A 64 27.21 19.64 -14.16
C ALA A 64 28.70 19.96 -13.94
N LEU A 65 29.55 18.95 -13.75
CA LEU A 65 31.00 19.12 -13.59
C LEU A 65 31.69 19.71 -14.84
N PHE A 66 31.14 19.56 -16.04
CA PHE A 66 31.69 20.21 -17.24
C PHE A 66 31.65 21.75 -17.15
N ALA A 67 30.70 22.32 -16.40
CA ALA A 67 30.60 23.77 -16.22
C ALA A 67 31.47 24.32 -15.06
N LEU A 68 32.00 23.43 -14.20
CA LEU A 68 32.80 23.82 -13.03
C LEU A 68 34.08 24.60 -13.39
N PRO A 69 34.90 24.19 -14.40
CA PRO A 69 36.12 24.94 -14.73
C PRO A 69 35.84 26.39 -15.13
N SER A 70 34.73 26.64 -15.82
CA SER A 70 34.31 27.99 -16.21
C SER A 70 33.90 28.84 -15.00
N ALA A 71 33.20 28.24 -14.04
CA ALA A 71 32.83 28.92 -12.80
C ALA A 71 34.06 29.28 -11.95
N ILE A 72 35.05 28.38 -11.85
CA ILE A 72 36.30 28.63 -11.13
C ILE A 72 37.05 29.81 -11.74
N LYS A 73 37.15 29.89 -13.07
CA LYS A 73 37.82 30.99 -13.77
C LYS A 73 37.18 32.36 -13.52
N GLN A 74 35.88 32.42 -13.26
CA GLN A 74 35.16 33.66 -12.99
C GLN A 74 35.23 34.11 -11.53
N GLY A 75 35.63 33.23 -10.61
CA GLY A 75 35.84 33.53 -9.19
C GLY A 75 34.81 32.92 -8.24
N THR A 76 35.02 33.11 -6.94
CA THR A 76 34.29 32.42 -5.85
C THR A 76 32.77 32.57 -5.92
N TYR A 77 32.28 33.76 -6.27
CA TYR A 77 30.83 34.01 -6.39
C TYR A 77 30.19 33.07 -7.42
N TYR A 78 30.80 32.91 -8.59
CA TYR A 78 30.29 32.05 -9.65
C TYR A 78 30.36 30.56 -9.30
N VAL A 79 31.35 30.14 -8.50
CA VAL A 79 31.41 28.78 -7.97
C VAL A 79 30.23 28.49 -7.04
N ILE A 80 29.89 29.42 -6.14
CA ILE A 80 28.74 29.27 -5.23
C ILE A 80 27.42 29.24 -6.01
N VAL A 81 27.27 30.10 -7.01
CA VAL A 81 26.08 30.11 -7.89
C VAL A 81 25.97 28.81 -8.69
N TRP A 82 27.07 28.33 -9.28
CA TRP A 82 27.10 27.06 -9.99
C TRP A 82 26.73 25.89 -9.07
N LEU A 83 27.29 25.85 -7.84
CA LEU A 83 27.02 24.76 -6.90
C LEU A 83 25.56 24.75 -6.46
N SER A 84 25.04 25.91 -6.03
CA SER A 84 23.68 26.00 -5.48
C SER A 84 22.58 25.85 -6.53
N SER A 85 22.78 26.40 -7.73
CA SER A 85 21.76 26.43 -8.78
C SER A 85 21.98 25.36 -9.86
N SER A 86 23.18 25.25 -10.44
CA SER A 86 23.40 24.33 -11.58
C SER A 86 23.65 22.89 -11.13
N PHE A 87 24.47 22.69 -10.10
CA PHE A 87 24.82 21.35 -9.63
C PHE A 87 23.73 20.75 -8.76
N LEU A 88 23.44 21.37 -7.61
CA LEU A 88 22.48 20.81 -6.65
C LEU A 88 21.10 20.65 -7.28
N GLN A 89 20.59 21.65 -8.00
CA GLN A 89 19.25 21.56 -8.57
C GLN A 89 19.11 20.47 -9.65
N LEU A 90 20.11 20.33 -10.52
CA LEU A 90 20.11 19.31 -11.58
C LEU A 90 20.18 17.90 -10.97
N VAL A 91 21.03 17.69 -9.96
CA VAL A 91 21.29 16.38 -9.36
C VAL A 91 20.21 15.98 -8.35
N LEU A 92 19.63 16.94 -7.63
CA LEU A 92 18.59 16.67 -6.64
C LEU A 92 17.31 16.12 -7.27
N LEU A 93 16.96 16.52 -8.50
CA LEU A 93 15.72 16.07 -9.16
C LEU A 93 15.67 14.52 -9.31
N PRO A 94 16.63 13.84 -9.97
CA PRO A 94 16.68 12.37 -9.97
C PRO A 94 16.69 11.73 -8.58
N ILE A 95 17.48 12.28 -7.64
CA ILE A 95 17.64 11.71 -6.30
C ILE A 95 16.30 11.73 -5.53
N ILE A 96 15.58 12.85 -5.59
CA ILE A 96 14.26 12.97 -4.97
C ILE A 96 13.29 11.95 -5.59
N ILE A 97 13.28 11.82 -6.92
CA ILE A 97 12.39 10.86 -7.61
C ILE A 97 12.74 9.42 -7.23
N VAL A 98 14.02 9.05 -7.17
CA VAL A 98 14.46 7.73 -6.68
C VAL A 98 13.96 7.49 -5.25
N GLY A 99 14.16 8.46 -4.36
CA GLY A 99 13.70 8.38 -2.97
C GLY A 99 12.19 8.19 -2.87
N GLN A 100 11.42 8.91 -3.67
CA GLN A 100 9.95 8.77 -3.76
C GLN A 100 9.54 7.40 -4.30
N ASN A 101 10.22 6.88 -5.33
CA ASN A 101 9.94 5.54 -5.88
C ASN A 101 10.21 4.44 -4.84
N ILE A 102 11.28 4.55 -4.05
CA ILE A 102 11.59 3.61 -2.96
C ILE A 102 10.51 3.69 -1.87
N GLN A 103 10.13 4.90 -1.45
CA GLN A 103 9.07 5.09 -0.45
C GLN A 103 7.72 4.54 -0.92
N ALA A 104 7.37 4.75 -2.19
CA ALA A 104 6.15 4.21 -2.79
C ALA A 104 6.17 2.68 -2.82
N ALA A 105 7.28 2.05 -3.21
CA ALA A 105 7.42 0.59 -3.19
C ALA A 105 7.31 0.02 -1.77
N ALA A 106 7.91 0.68 -0.77
CA ALA A 106 7.79 0.29 0.63
C ALA A 106 6.36 0.48 1.17
N ALA A 107 5.65 1.54 0.74
CA ALA A 107 4.24 1.74 1.08
C ALA A 107 3.35 0.67 0.45
N ASP A 108 3.55 0.33 -0.83
CA ASP A 108 2.84 -0.74 -1.52
C ASP A 108 3.06 -2.10 -0.81
N LYS A 109 4.30 -2.40 -0.40
CA LYS A 109 4.63 -3.63 0.36
C LYS A 109 3.90 -3.68 1.71
N ARG A 110 3.94 -2.57 2.47
CA ARG A 110 3.24 -2.48 3.77
C ARG A 110 1.73 -2.63 3.60
N ALA A 111 1.14 -1.99 2.60
CA ALA A 111 -0.29 -2.12 2.30
C ALA A 111 -0.66 -3.57 1.94
N GLU A 112 0.20 -4.27 1.17
CA GLU A 112 0.01 -5.68 0.85
C GLU A 112 0.09 -6.58 2.10
N ASP A 113 1.05 -6.33 2.99
CA ASP A 113 1.20 -7.11 4.23
C ASP A 113 0.03 -6.85 5.19
N THR A 114 -0.38 -5.58 5.38
CA THR A 114 -1.57 -5.22 6.17
C THR A 114 -2.85 -5.86 5.62
N TYR A 115 -2.98 -5.95 4.30
CA TYR A 115 -4.11 -6.63 3.66
C TYR A 115 -4.13 -8.13 4.02
N LYS A 116 -2.97 -8.81 3.93
CA LYS A 116 -2.85 -10.23 4.28
C LYS A 116 -3.10 -10.49 5.76
N ASP A 117 -2.60 -9.62 6.63
CA ASP A 117 -2.85 -9.72 8.06
C ASP A 117 -4.35 -9.57 8.38
N ALA A 118 -5.03 -8.61 7.72
CA ALA A 118 -6.48 -8.43 7.87
C ALA A 118 -7.27 -9.65 7.36
N GLU A 119 -6.84 -10.26 6.26
CA GLU A 119 -7.44 -11.49 5.73
C GLU A 119 -7.27 -12.66 6.71
N ALA A 120 -6.07 -12.83 7.29
CA ALA A 120 -5.80 -13.86 8.29
C ALA A 120 -6.66 -13.67 9.54
N VAL A 121 -6.74 -12.45 10.08
CA VAL A 121 -7.59 -12.13 11.24
C VAL A 121 -9.06 -12.41 10.96
N LEU A 122 -9.55 -12.06 9.76
CA LEU A 122 -10.94 -12.34 9.39
C LEU A 122 -11.21 -13.86 9.36
N LYS A 123 -10.27 -14.64 8.83
CA LYS A 123 -10.40 -16.10 8.80
C LYS A 123 -10.38 -16.71 10.20
N GLU A 124 -9.47 -16.28 11.06
CA GLU A 124 -9.44 -16.71 12.47
C GLU A 124 -10.73 -16.34 13.21
N ALA A 125 -11.29 -15.15 12.94
CA ALA A 125 -12.57 -14.76 13.51
C ALA A 125 -13.73 -15.65 13.02
N GLU A 126 -13.73 -16.07 11.75
CA GLU A 126 -14.70 -17.03 11.21
C GLU A 126 -14.58 -18.40 11.91
N GLU A 127 -13.36 -18.90 12.14
CA GLU A 127 -13.13 -20.15 12.86
C GLU A 127 -13.60 -20.08 14.33
N ILE A 128 -13.33 -18.97 15.02
CA ILE A 128 -13.84 -18.72 16.38
C ILE A 128 -15.37 -18.77 16.41
N GLN A 129 -16.04 -18.16 15.42
CA GLN A 129 -17.50 -18.19 15.33
C GLN A 129 -18.03 -19.61 15.12
N GLN A 130 -17.41 -20.40 14.25
CA GLN A 130 -17.78 -21.80 14.07
C GLN A 130 -17.57 -22.61 15.35
N HIS A 131 -16.49 -22.35 16.08
CA HIS A 131 -16.22 -22.99 17.35
C HIS A 131 -17.27 -22.64 18.42
N LEU A 132 -17.69 -21.37 18.51
CA LEU A 132 -18.77 -20.95 19.41
C LEU A 132 -20.09 -21.63 19.08
N LEU A 133 -20.47 -21.72 17.80
CA LEU A 133 -21.67 -22.44 17.38
C LEU A 133 -21.63 -23.93 17.75
N ALA A 134 -20.47 -24.56 17.60
CA ALA A 134 -20.28 -25.94 18.04
C ALA A 134 -20.40 -26.09 19.56
N GLN A 135 -19.88 -25.13 20.34
CA GLN A 135 -20.03 -25.11 21.79
C GLN A 135 -21.49 -24.92 22.21
N ASP A 136 -22.23 -24.00 21.57
CA ASP A 136 -23.66 -23.78 21.85
C ASP A 136 -24.48 -25.06 21.64
N GLN A 137 -24.16 -25.84 20.61
CA GLN A 137 -24.81 -27.13 20.35
C GLN A 137 -24.52 -28.15 21.46
N VAL A 138 -23.27 -28.24 21.93
CA VAL A 138 -22.90 -29.12 23.04
C VAL A 138 -23.56 -28.69 24.35
N ILE A 139 -23.63 -27.38 24.62
CA ILE A 139 -24.31 -26.84 25.81
C ILE A 139 -25.81 -27.17 25.76
N SER A 140 -26.45 -27.02 24.59
CA SER A 140 -27.85 -27.37 24.40
C SER A 140 -28.11 -28.86 24.67
N ASP A 141 -27.22 -29.74 24.20
CA ASP A 141 -27.30 -31.17 24.48
C ASP A 141 -27.14 -31.50 25.98
N ILE A 142 -26.23 -30.80 26.68
CA ILE A 142 -26.03 -30.96 28.13
C ILE A 142 -27.29 -30.51 28.88
N VAL A 143 -27.87 -29.36 28.54
CA VAL A 143 -29.10 -28.85 29.14
C VAL A 143 -30.25 -29.85 28.95
N ALA A 144 -30.43 -30.37 27.74
CA ALA A 144 -31.46 -31.37 27.44
C ALA A 144 -31.27 -32.68 28.23
N ARG A 145 -30.02 -33.09 28.48
CA ARG A 145 -29.72 -34.25 29.34
C ARG A 145 -30.02 -33.96 30.81
N LEU A 146 -29.72 -32.77 31.30
CA LEU A 146 -30.00 -32.37 32.69
C LEU A 146 -31.50 -32.30 32.95
N GLU A 147 -32.29 -31.72 32.04
CA GLU A 147 -33.76 -31.68 32.14
C GLU A 147 -34.38 -33.09 32.25
N ARG A 148 -33.82 -34.07 31.52
CA ARG A 148 -34.26 -35.47 31.63
C ARG A 148 -33.93 -36.12 32.97
N LEU A 149 -32.84 -35.73 33.62
CA LEU A 149 -32.37 -36.33 34.88
C LEU A 149 -33.02 -35.72 36.12
N VAL A 150 -33.28 -34.41 36.10
CA VAL A 150 -33.80 -33.66 37.25
C VAL A 150 -35.33 -33.58 37.24
N GLY A 151 -35.98 -33.91 36.11
CA GLY A 151 -37.38 -33.63 35.88
C GLY A 151 -37.60 -32.15 35.54
N PRO A 152 -38.73 -31.78 34.89
CA PRO A 152 -38.95 -30.42 34.43
C PRO A 152 -38.96 -29.46 35.61
N THR A 153 -38.15 -28.39 35.51
CA THR A 153 -38.19 -27.27 36.46
C THR A 153 -39.61 -26.71 36.44
N PRO A 154 -40.32 -26.61 37.59
CA PRO A 154 -41.60 -25.92 37.63
C PRO A 154 -41.40 -24.47 37.18
N ALA A 155 -42.30 -24.04 36.29
CA ALA A 155 -42.27 -22.76 35.60
C ALA A 155 -42.13 -21.53 36.51
#